data_AF-N9XQ67-F1
#
_entry.id   AF-N9XQ67-F1
#
_cell.length_a   1.000
_cell.length_b   1.000
_cell.length_c   1.000
_cell.angle_alpha   90.00
_cell.angle_beta   90.00
_cell.angle_gamma   90.00
#
_symmetry.space_group_name_H-M   'P 1'
#
loop_
_entity.id
_entity.type
_entity.pdbx_description
1 polymer ?
#
loop_
_entity_poly.entity_id
_entity_poly.type
_entity_poly.pdbx_seq_one_letter_code
_entity_poly.pdbx_strand_id
1 'polypeptide(L)'
;MFRDANLKNFDSYKDLREKLLEDLKRNNEKEYYYIYLPKIDSIGHEFGDTSKNFGEEVENFLIFLDSFYEEIKDSIENSVMLLSADHGQIESDLDDIIYLNLEIENIYKYLKRNKRGDIYSPCGYYRDVFLHVKEEYIDELKEILKKHLEGKALVFTIEECEKLNIFKNLTKKAKKRIGDIIILPLKNKCIWFYEEGMFSVNVKGVHGGLSKDEMEIPFLYIDI
;
A
#
# COMPACT_ATOMS: atom_id res chain seq x y z
N MET A 1 -8.40 5.88 13.64
CA MET A 1 -9.85 5.90 13.91
C MET A 1 -10.18 7.26 14.53
N PHE A 2 -11.18 7.96 14.01
CA PHE A 2 -11.56 9.28 14.51
C PHE A 2 -12.13 9.16 15.93
N ARG A 3 -11.73 10.08 16.82
CA ARG A 3 -12.30 10.16 18.17
C ARG A 3 -13.80 10.43 18.02
N ASP A 4 -14.62 9.70 18.77
CA ASP A 4 -16.09 9.82 18.77
C ASP A 4 -16.82 9.34 17.50
N ALA A 5 -16.14 8.59 16.61
CA ALA A 5 -16.80 7.96 15.46
C ALA A 5 -17.70 6.79 15.87
N ASN A 6 -18.88 6.71 15.26
CA ASN A 6 -19.74 5.52 15.33
C ASN A 6 -19.27 4.50 14.29
N LEU A 7 -18.66 3.40 14.74
CA LEU A 7 -18.17 2.35 13.86
C LEU A 7 -19.31 1.39 13.51
N LYS A 8 -19.57 1.21 12.21
CA LYS A 8 -20.48 0.20 11.69
C LYS A 8 -19.76 -0.70 10.69
N ASN A 9 -19.81 -2.01 10.93
CA ASN A 9 -19.36 -2.99 9.96
C ASN A 9 -20.47 -3.27 8.95
N PHE A 10 -20.09 -3.71 7.76
CA PHE A 10 -21.00 -4.23 6.75
C PHE A 10 -20.40 -5.47 6.09
N ASP A 11 -21.26 -6.39 5.68
CA ASP A 11 -20.83 -7.69 5.11
C ASP A 11 -20.97 -7.72 3.57
N SER A 12 -21.66 -6.74 2.98
CA SER A 12 -21.89 -6.64 1.54
C SER A 12 -22.25 -5.22 1.11
N TYR A 13 -22.22 -4.94 -0.20
CA TYR A 13 -22.73 -3.69 -0.76
C TYR A 13 -24.21 -3.45 -0.43
N LYS A 14 -25.02 -4.51 -0.36
CA LYS A 14 -26.43 -4.40 0.03
C LYS A 14 -26.57 -3.96 1.49
N ASP A 15 -25.83 -4.58 2.39
CA ASP A 15 -25.84 -4.24 3.81
C ASP A 15 -25.29 -2.82 4.06
N LEU A 16 -24.21 -2.45 3.36
CA LEU A 16 -23.71 -1.07 3.34
C LEU A 16 -24.79 -0.08 2.90
N ARG A 17 -25.49 -0.38 1.79
CA ARG A 17 -26.59 0.46 1.28
C ARG A 17 -27.66 0.69 2.33
N GLU A 18 -28.19 -0.39 2.89
CA GLU A 18 -29.30 -0.34 3.86
C GLU A 18 -28.91 0.52 5.08
N LYS A 19 -27.72 0.27 5.64
CA LYS A 19 -27.21 1.01 6.81
C LYS A 19 -26.94 2.48 6.51
N LEU A 20 -26.36 2.78 5.36
CA LEU A 20 -26.02 4.15 4.98
C LEU A 20 -27.27 4.97 4.67
N LEU A 21 -28.24 4.40 3.93
CA LEU A 21 -29.53 5.05 3.68
C LEU A 21 -30.32 5.29 4.96
N GLU A 22 -30.25 4.38 5.94
CA GLU A 22 -30.87 4.59 7.25
C GLU A 22 -30.27 5.81 7.95
N ASP A 23 -28.94 5.95 7.95
CA ASP A 23 -28.28 7.08 8.59
C ASP A 23 -28.55 8.41 7.87
N LEU A 24 -28.46 8.42 6.54
CA LEU A 24 -28.69 9.63 5.74
C LEU A 24 -30.12 10.19 5.92
N LYS A 25 -31.10 9.34 6.25
CA LYS A 25 -32.49 9.73 6.52
C LYS A 25 -32.73 10.32 7.92
N ARG A 26 -31.76 10.23 8.85
CA ARG A 26 -31.95 10.65 10.25
C ARG A 26 -31.95 12.18 10.44
N ASN A 27 -31.63 12.95 9.40
CA ASN A 27 -31.81 14.41 9.33
C ASN A 27 -31.11 15.15 10.49
N ASN A 28 -29.83 14.85 10.71
CA ASN A 28 -28.96 15.59 11.63
C ASN A 28 -28.24 16.73 10.90
N GLU A 29 -27.81 17.78 11.61
CA GLU A 29 -27.27 18.99 10.98
C GLU A 29 -26.07 18.75 10.04
N LYS A 30 -24.91 18.34 10.56
CA LYS A 30 -23.68 18.14 9.78
C LYS A 30 -23.08 16.78 10.10
N GLU A 31 -23.09 15.89 9.11
CA GLU A 31 -22.57 14.53 9.25
C GLU A 31 -21.38 14.31 8.31
N TYR A 32 -20.49 13.40 8.70
CA TYR A 32 -19.36 12.97 7.89
C TYR A 32 -19.27 11.45 7.92
N TYR A 33 -19.44 10.84 6.76
CA TYR A 33 -19.38 9.40 6.57
C TYR A 33 -18.06 9.03 5.90
N TYR A 34 -17.29 8.16 6.55
CA TYR A 34 -16.09 7.57 5.97
C TYR A 34 -16.32 6.09 5.72
N ILE A 35 -16.32 5.70 4.45
CA ILE A 35 -16.60 4.33 4.00
C ILE A 35 -15.30 3.76 3.42
N TYR A 36 -14.90 2.59 3.91
CA TYR A 36 -13.72 1.88 3.42
C TYR A 36 -14.14 0.53 2.82
N LEU A 37 -13.76 0.29 1.57
CA LEU A 37 -14.13 -0.90 0.80
C LEU A 37 -12.85 -1.71 0.44
N PRO A 38 -12.54 -2.81 1.15
CA PRO A 38 -11.28 -3.54 0.96
C PRO A 38 -11.31 -4.57 -0.17
N LYS A 39 -12.48 -4.78 -0.81
CA LYS A 39 -12.72 -6.00 -1.58
C LYS A 39 -11.93 -6.07 -2.89
N ILE A 40 -11.84 -4.94 -3.61
CA ILE A 40 -11.06 -4.82 -4.84
C ILE A 40 -9.59 -5.15 -4.59
N ASP A 41 -8.99 -4.52 -3.57
CA ASP A 41 -7.60 -4.77 -3.17
C ASP A 41 -7.35 -6.24 -2.78
N SER A 42 -8.26 -6.81 -1.98
CA SER A 42 -8.19 -8.21 -1.55
C SER A 42 -8.21 -9.18 -2.74
N ILE A 43 -9.09 -8.94 -3.71
CA ILE A 43 -9.20 -9.75 -4.93
C ILE A 43 -7.97 -9.55 -5.81
N GLY A 44 -7.46 -8.33 -5.95
CA GLY A 44 -6.25 -8.07 -6.69
C GLY A 44 -5.04 -8.79 -6.11
N HIS A 45 -4.89 -8.83 -4.78
CA HIS A 45 -3.82 -9.58 -4.13
C HIS A 45 -3.91 -11.09 -4.41
N GLU A 46 -5.12 -11.66 -4.34
CA GLU A 46 -5.35 -13.09 -4.52
C GLU A 46 -5.23 -13.53 -5.99
N PHE A 47 -5.79 -12.76 -6.92
CA PHE A 47 -5.98 -13.18 -8.31
C PHE A 47 -5.15 -12.42 -9.33
N GLY A 48 -4.64 -11.23 -8.99
CA GLY A 48 -3.99 -10.30 -9.93
C GLY A 48 -4.95 -9.23 -10.45
N ASP A 49 -4.45 -8.04 -10.71
CA ASP A 49 -5.21 -6.87 -11.21
C ASP A 49 -5.65 -7.02 -12.69
N THR A 50 -5.06 -7.96 -13.42
CA THR A 50 -5.48 -8.32 -14.78
C THR A 50 -6.48 -9.48 -14.84
N SER A 51 -6.85 -10.03 -13.67
CA SER A 51 -7.72 -11.20 -13.59
C SER A 51 -9.19 -10.87 -13.89
N LYS A 52 -9.93 -11.87 -14.36
CA LYS A 52 -11.38 -11.78 -14.52
C LYS A 52 -12.07 -11.44 -13.20
N ASN A 53 -11.62 -12.05 -12.09
CA ASN A 53 -12.16 -11.80 -10.76
C ASN A 53 -12.04 -10.33 -10.34
N PHE A 54 -10.89 -9.71 -10.62
CA PHE A 54 -10.67 -8.29 -10.35
C PHE A 54 -11.62 -7.41 -11.17
N GLY A 55 -11.71 -7.66 -12.48
CA GLY A 55 -12.63 -6.94 -13.36
C GLY A 55 -14.10 -7.05 -12.92
N GLU A 56 -14.55 -8.25 -12.55
CA GLU A 56 -15.92 -8.48 -12.05
C GLU A 56 -16.19 -7.71 -10.74
N GLU A 57 -15.24 -7.65 -9.80
CA GLU A 57 -15.43 -6.88 -8.57
C GLU A 57 -15.48 -5.37 -8.82
N VAL A 58 -14.61 -4.85 -9.70
CA VAL A 58 -14.65 -3.44 -10.10
C VAL A 58 -15.99 -3.11 -10.76
N GLU A 59 -16.49 -3.95 -11.65
CA GLU A 59 -17.81 -3.78 -12.28
C GLU A 59 -18.94 -3.80 -11.24
N ASN A 60 -18.93 -4.75 -10.32
CA ASN A 60 -19.91 -4.83 -9.22
C ASN A 60 -19.91 -3.57 -8.35
N PHE A 61 -18.72 -3.04 -8.04
CA PHE A 61 -18.57 -1.79 -7.30
C PHE A 61 -19.16 -0.59 -8.07
N LEU A 62 -18.86 -0.46 -9.36
CA LEU A 62 -19.38 0.63 -10.20
C LEU A 62 -20.91 0.56 -10.32
N ILE A 63 -21.48 -0.62 -10.55
CA ILE A 63 -22.93 -0.83 -10.57
C ILE A 63 -23.57 -0.42 -9.23
N PHE A 64 -22.95 -0.80 -8.11
CA PHE A 64 -23.39 -0.40 -6.78
C PHE A 64 -23.37 1.11 -6.61
N LEU A 65 -22.27 1.76 -7.00
CA LEU A 65 -22.06 3.21 -6.87
C LEU A 65 -23.09 3.99 -7.69
N ASP A 66 -23.27 3.64 -8.97
CA ASP A 66 -24.23 4.28 -9.86
C ASP A 66 -25.66 4.14 -9.30
N SER A 67 -26.04 2.92 -8.92
CA SER A 67 -27.36 2.66 -8.36
C SER A 67 -27.57 3.37 -7.03
N PHE A 68 -26.54 3.53 -6.20
CA PHE A 68 -26.64 4.23 -4.93
C PHE A 68 -26.78 5.73 -5.14
N TYR A 69 -25.97 6.31 -6.03
CA TYR A 69 -26.03 7.72 -6.41
C TYR A 69 -27.41 8.09 -6.95
N GLU A 70 -27.95 7.31 -7.89
CA GLU A 70 -29.28 7.53 -8.47
C GLU A 70 -30.40 7.52 -7.42
N GLU A 71 -30.25 6.75 -6.33
CA GLU A 71 -31.22 6.68 -5.23
C GLU A 71 -31.15 7.92 -4.31
N ILE A 72 -29.94 8.45 -4.09
CA ILE A 72 -29.74 9.55 -3.13
C ILE A 72 -29.80 10.94 -3.75
N LYS A 73 -29.53 11.08 -5.06
CA LYS A 73 -29.30 12.39 -5.71
C LYS A 73 -30.45 13.39 -5.59
N ASP A 74 -31.68 12.91 -5.47
CA ASP A 74 -32.88 13.76 -5.36
C ASP A 74 -33.45 13.80 -3.93
N SER A 75 -32.89 13.02 -3.00
CA SER A 75 -33.40 12.88 -1.63
C SER A 75 -32.50 13.47 -0.55
N ILE A 76 -31.27 13.83 -0.93
CA ILE A 76 -30.27 14.44 -0.08
C ILE A 76 -29.87 15.76 -0.73
N GLU A 77 -29.73 16.81 0.07
CA GLU A 77 -29.34 18.13 -0.40
C GLU A 77 -28.07 18.60 0.32
N ASN A 78 -27.37 19.56 -0.28
CA ASN A 78 -26.20 20.24 0.30
C ASN A 78 -25.10 19.27 0.74
N SER A 79 -24.90 18.21 -0.03
CA SER A 79 -23.97 17.13 0.30
C SER A 79 -22.90 16.99 -0.76
N VAL A 80 -21.77 16.41 -0.37
CA VAL A 80 -20.67 16.12 -1.29
C VAL A 80 -20.29 14.66 -1.13
N MET A 81 -20.20 13.96 -2.26
CA MET A 81 -19.62 12.62 -2.33
C MET A 81 -18.21 12.71 -2.88
N LEU A 82 -17.26 12.18 -2.12
CA LEU A 82 -15.86 12.01 -2.52
C LEU A 82 -15.55 10.52 -2.63
N LEU A 83 -14.89 10.14 -3.72
CA LEU A 83 -14.38 8.78 -3.90
C LEU A 83 -12.91 8.86 -4.30
N SER A 84 -12.11 8.02 -3.65
CA SER A 84 -10.68 7.88 -3.94
C SER A 84 -10.21 6.49 -3.55
N ALA A 85 -9.03 6.12 -4.02
CA ALA A 85 -8.25 5.03 -3.45
C ALA A 85 -7.02 5.60 -2.70
N ASP A 86 -6.37 4.77 -1.90
CA ASP A 86 -5.07 5.04 -1.29
C ASP A 86 -3.91 4.60 -2.18
N HIS A 87 -4.10 3.57 -3.01
CA HIS A 87 -3.16 3.12 -4.03
C HIS A 87 -3.87 2.37 -5.16
N GLY A 88 -3.15 2.15 -6.25
CA GLY A 88 -3.47 1.14 -7.26
C GLY A 88 -2.74 -0.18 -6.99
N GLN A 89 -2.55 -1.00 -8.02
CA GLN A 89 -1.99 -2.34 -7.90
C GLN A 89 -1.27 -2.74 -9.19
N ILE A 90 -0.41 -3.75 -9.09
CA ILE A 90 0.28 -4.35 -10.25
C ILE A 90 0.50 -5.84 -10.01
N GLU A 91 0.50 -6.62 -11.10
CA GLU A 91 0.91 -8.02 -11.06
C GLU A 91 2.32 -8.18 -10.48
N SER A 92 2.54 -9.25 -9.72
CA SER A 92 3.81 -9.69 -9.21
C SER A 92 4.44 -10.73 -10.16
N ASP A 93 5.74 -10.59 -10.41
CA ASP A 93 6.53 -11.60 -11.12
C ASP A 93 6.97 -12.70 -10.15
N LEU A 94 6.07 -13.64 -9.84
CA LEU A 94 6.34 -14.73 -8.87
C LEU A 94 7.46 -15.68 -9.30
N ASP A 95 7.79 -15.70 -10.60
CA ASP A 95 8.86 -16.55 -11.15
C ASP A 95 10.25 -15.89 -11.07
N ASP A 96 10.32 -14.57 -10.82
CA ASP A 96 11.58 -13.80 -10.75
C ASP A 96 11.63 -12.86 -9.54
N ILE A 97 11.52 -13.47 -8.36
CA ILE A 97 11.60 -12.78 -7.06
C ILE A 97 13.06 -12.73 -6.60
N ILE A 98 13.52 -11.54 -6.27
CA ILE A 98 14.89 -11.31 -5.81
C ILE A 98 14.91 -11.36 -4.28
N TYR A 99 15.60 -12.35 -3.75
CA TYR A 99 15.78 -12.49 -2.30
C TYR A 99 17.17 -12.00 -1.90
N LEU A 100 17.24 -10.81 -1.29
CA LEU A 100 18.49 -10.09 -1.01
C LEU A 100 19.47 -10.91 -0.17
N ASN A 101 18.99 -11.68 0.80
CA ASN A 101 19.82 -12.52 1.66
C ASN A 101 20.30 -13.81 1.02
N LEU A 102 19.74 -14.21 -0.12
CA LEU A 102 20.24 -15.31 -0.94
C LEU A 102 21.24 -14.82 -1.99
N GLU A 103 21.08 -13.59 -2.47
CA GLU A 103 21.89 -13.05 -3.57
C GLU A 103 23.10 -12.21 -3.11
N ILE A 104 23.02 -11.56 -1.95
CA ILE A 104 24.10 -10.71 -1.43
C ILE A 104 24.84 -11.45 -0.31
N GLU A 105 26.04 -11.89 -0.63
CA GLU A 105 26.90 -12.60 0.32
C GLU A 105 27.17 -11.73 1.57
N ASN A 106 27.06 -12.35 2.74
CA ASN A 106 27.29 -11.71 4.03
C ASN A 106 26.43 -10.45 4.27
N ILE A 107 25.24 -10.33 3.66
CA ILE A 107 24.36 -9.16 3.85
C ILE A 107 24.10 -8.84 5.33
N TYR A 108 24.04 -9.88 6.16
CA TYR A 108 23.81 -9.77 7.59
C TYR A 108 24.94 -9.06 8.36
N LYS A 109 26.15 -8.89 7.78
CA LYS A 109 27.23 -8.10 8.39
C LYS A 109 26.88 -6.61 8.47
N TYR A 110 26.12 -6.12 7.48
CA TYR A 110 25.77 -4.71 7.32
C TYR A 110 24.57 -4.30 8.19
N LEU A 111 23.70 -5.24 8.55
CA LEU A 111 22.42 -4.94 9.19
C LEU A 111 22.56 -4.73 10.71
N LYS A 112 21.77 -3.79 11.24
CA LYS A 112 21.66 -3.52 12.69
C LYS A 112 21.06 -4.72 13.41
N ARG A 113 21.40 -4.86 14.69
CA ARG A 113 20.85 -5.89 15.58
C ARG A 113 20.15 -5.27 16.78
N ASN A 114 19.12 -5.94 17.27
CA ASN A 114 18.43 -5.60 18.50
C ASN A 114 19.29 -5.99 19.74
N LYS A 115 18.81 -5.70 20.95
CA LYS A 115 19.53 -6.02 22.20
C LYS A 115 19.74 -7.52 22.46
N ARG A 116 18.98 -8.39 21.81
CA ARG A 116 19.09 -9.86 21.89
C ARG A 116 20.07 -10.42 20.86
N GLY A 117 20.56 -9.59 19.95
CA GLY A 117 21.45 -10.00 18.87
C GLY A 117 20.73 -10.37 17.58
N ASP A 118 19.40 -10.35 17.53
CA ASP A 118 18.65 -10.61 16.31
C ASP A 118 18.75 -9.42 15.35
N ILE A 119 18.76 -9.71 14.05
CA ILE A 119 18.79 -8.67 13.03
C ILE A 119 17.44 -7.95 13.03
N TYR A 120 17.45 -6.62 12.83
CA TYR A 120 16.20 -5.94 12.53
C TYR A 120 15.67 -6.44 11.19
N SER A 121 14.50 -7.07 11.22
CA SER A 121 13.83 -7.53 10.00
C SER A 121 13.69 -6.37 8.99
N PRO A 122 13.76 -6.67 7.69
CA PRO A 122 13.34 -5.72 6.68
C PRO A 122 11.94 -5.19 6.99
N CYS A 123 11.72 -3.91 6.70
CA CYS A 123 10.42 -3.25 6.83
C CYS A 123 9.85 -2.95 5.44
N GLY A 124 8.59 -2.51 5.40
CA GLY A 124 7.84 -2.39 4.15
C GLY A 124 7.44 -3.76 3.62
N TYR A 125 7.40 -3.90 2.30
CA TYR A 125 7.03 -5.13 1.63
C TYR A 125 7.74 -5.28 0.28
N TYR A 126 7.24 -6.15 -0.60
CA TYR A 126 7.91 -6.56 -1.85
C TYR A 126 8.21 -5.44 -2.83
N ARG A 127 7.64 -4.25 -2.61
CA ARG A 127 7.65 -3.07 -3.49
C ARG A 127 8.34 -1.85 -2.87
N ASP A 128 8.70 -1.93 -1.59
CA ASP A 128 9.28 -0.84 -0.80
C ASP A 128 10.12 -1.40 0.36
N VAL A 129 11.22 -2.08 0.04
CA VAL A 129 12.03 -2.76 1.04
C VAL A 129 12.87 -1.76 1.82
N PHE A 130 12.70 -1.73 3.13
CA PHE A 130 13.46 -0.89 4.04
C PHE A 130 14.45 -1.71 4.86
N LEU A 131 15.72 -1.30 4.87
CA LEU A 131 16.79 -1.96 5.61
C LEU A 131 17.32 -1.08 6.74
N HIS A 132 17.49 -1.68 7.91
CA HIS A 132 18.17 -1.07 9.06
C HIS A 132 19.66 -1.42 8.99
N VAL A 133 20.48 -0.47 8.56
CA VAL A 133 21.91 -0.65 8.24
C VAL A 133 22.76 0.04 9.30
N LYS A 134 23.86 -0.58 9.71
CA LYS A 134 24.82 0.05 10.63
C LYS A 134 25.43 1.27 9.94
N GLU A 135 25.64 2.34 10.70
CA GLU A 135 26.00 3.65 10.17
C GLU A 135 27.28 3.61 9.32
N GLU A 136 28.27 2.84 9.75
CA GLU A 136 29.55 2.67 9.06
C GLU A 136 29.47 1.92 7.72
N TYR A 137 28.34 1.27 7.42
CA TYR A 137 28.15 0.43 6.22
C TYR A 137 27.08 0.96 5.25
N ILE A 138 26.45 2.11 5.54
CA ILE A 138 25.36 2.65 4.70
C ILE A 138 25.81 2.83 3.26
N ASP A 139 26.92 3.54 3.03
CA ASP A 139 27.42 3.81 1.68
C ASP A 139 27.91 2.54 0.98
N GLU A 140 28.63 1.65 1.68
CA GLU A 140 29.12 0.38 1.14
C GLU A 140 27.96 -0.50 0.67
N LEU A 141 26.97 -0.74 1.55
CA LEU A 141 25.83 -1.59 1.23
C LEU A 141 24.97 -0.97 0.11
N LYS A 142 24.77 0.36 0.12
CA LYS A 142 24.04 1.03 -0.94
C LYS A 142 24.68 0.81 -2.31
N GLU A 143 26.00 0.95 -2.44
CA GLU A 143 26.66 0.75 -3.73
C GLU A 143 26.63 -0.72 -4.19
N ILE A 144 26.75 -1.66 -3.25
CA ILE A 144 26.53 -3.09 -3.53
C ILE A 144 25.12 -3.33 -4.08
N LEU A 145 24.10 -2.81 -3.38
CA LEU A 145 22.70 -2.94 -3.78
C LEU A 145 22.43 -2.28 -5.13
N LYS A 146 22.94 -1.07 -5.36
CA LYS A 146 22.75 -0.34 -6.63
C LYS A 146 23.33 -1.09 -7.82
N LYS A 147 24.54 -1.64 -7.66
CA LYS A 147 25.19 -2.43 -8.71
C LYS A 147 24.44 -3.75 -8.95
N HIS A 148 24.05 -4.43 -7.88
CA HIS A 148 23.37 -5.73 -7.97
C HIS A 148 21.96 -5.62 -8.57
N LEU A 149 21.25 -4.54 -8.24
CA LEU A 149 19.86 -4.29 -8.64
C LEU A 149 19.75 -3.33 -9.84
N GLU A 150 20.82 -3.13 -10.60
CA GLU A 150 20.83 -2.26 -11.76
C GLU A 150 19.73 -2.67 -12.77
N GLY A 151 18.89 -1.71 -13.15
CA GLY A 151 17.74 -1.94 -14.04
C GLY A 151 16.56 -2.69 -13.41
N LYS A 152 16.67 -3.10 -12.14
CA LYS A 152 15.65 -3.87 -11.40
C LYS A 152 15.01 -3.08 -10.26
N ALA A 153 15.77 -2.21 -9.59
CA ALA A 153 15.27 -1.36 -8.52
C ALA A 153 16.03 -0.04 -8.42
N LEU A 154 15.38 0.97 -7.83
CA LEU A 154 16.04 2.16 -7.31
C LEU A 154 16.47 1.91 -5.86
N VAL A 155 17.63 2.42 -5.48
CA VAL A 155 18.15 2.27 -4.11
C VAL A 155 18.56 3.65 -3.60
N PHE A 156 17.96 4.05 -2.48
CA PHE A 156 18.21 5.35 -1.85
C PHE A 156 18.51 5.19 -0.37
N THR A 157 19.34 6.07 0.16
CA THR A 157 19.31 6.35 1.60
C THR A 157 18.05 7.13 1.95
N ILE A 158 17.59 7.01 3.18
CA ILE A 158 16.48 7.83 3.68
C ILE A 158 16.78 9.33 3.59
N GLU A 159 18.05 9.73 3.77
CA GLU A 159 18.47 11.12 3.62
C GLU A 159 18.29 11.63 2.17
N GLU A 160 18.59 10.80 1.17
CA GLU A 160 18.31 11.13 -0.24
C GLU A 160 16.81 11.25 -0.49
N CYS A 161 15.98 10.38 0.09
CA CYS A 161 14.53 10.48 -0.02
C CYS A 161 13.99 11.80 0.54
N GLU A 162 14.57 12.32 1.62
CA GLU A 162 14.21 13.65 2.15
C GLU A 162 14.64 14.77 1.19
N LYS A 163 15.86 14.72 0.64
CA LYS A 163 16.34 15.70 -0.33
C LYS A 163 15.50 15.73 -1.60
N LEU A 164 14.99 14.57 -2.01
CA LEU A 164 14.09 14.41 -3.17
C LEU A 164 12.62 14.68 -2.85
N ASN A 165 12.26 15.02 -1.60
CA ASN A 165 10.89 15.17 -1.13
C ASN A 165 10.00 13.94 -1.34
N ILE A 166 10.58 12.74 -1.44
CA ILE A 166 9.82 11.47 -1.43
C ILE A 166 9.11 11.33 -0.08
N PHE A 167 9.83 11.60 1.01
CA PHE A 167 9.23 11.73 2.33
C PHE A 167 9.24 13.17 2.79
N LYS A 168 8.06 13.73 3.04
CA LYS A 168 7.90 15.08 3.55
C LYS A 168 7.81 15.07 5.08
N ASN A 169 8.58 15.93 5.73
CA ASN A 169 8.53 16.16 7.20
C ASN A 169 8.76 14.89 8.04
N LEU A 170 9.74 14.05 7.72
CA LEU A 170 10.06 12.87 8.53
C LEU A 170 10.45 13.26 9.96
N THR A 171 9.59 12.89 10.91
CA THR A 171 9.89 13.08 12.33
C THR A 171 11.03 12.16 12.76
N LYS A 172 11.76 12.55 13.82
CA LYS A 172 12.80 11.68 14.43
C LYS A 172 12.27 10.29 14.79
N LYS A 173 10.99 10.18 15.15
CA LYS A 173 10.35 8.90 15.47
C LYS A 173 10.09 8.05 14.22
N ALA A 174 9.71 8.67 13.11
CA ALA A 174 9.54 7.99 11.82
C ALA A 174 10.90 7.48 11.31
N LYS A 175 11.94 8.32 11.31
CA LYS A 175 13.30 7.91 10.87
C LYS A 175 13.82 6.67 11.59
N LYS A 176 13.56 6.56 12.90
CA LYS A 176 13.94 5.39 13.70
C LYS A 176 13.20 4.09 13.35
N ARG A 177 12.08 4.17 12.63
CA ARG A 177 11.22 3.02 12.27
C ARG A 177 11.40 2.57 10.83
N ILE A 178 11.70 3.49 9.93
CA ILE A 178 11.79 3.19 8.49
C ILE A 178 13.16 2.66 8.08
N GLY A 179 14.17 2.69 8.95
CA GLY A 179 15.52 2.25 8.61
C GLY A 179 16.37 3.31 7.91
N ASP A 180 17.34 2.86 7.11
CA ASP A 180 18.45 3.67 6.61
C ASP A 180 18.56 3.64 5.08
N ILE A 181 18.21 2.51 4.45
CA ILE A 181 18.15 2.33 2.99
C ILE A 181 16.74 1.87 2.60
N ILE A 182 16.20 2.44 1.52
CA ILE A 182 15.00 1.97 0.83
C ILE A 182 15.36 1.44 -0.56
N ILE A 183 14.74 0.32 -0.94
CA ILE A 183 14.84 -0.31 -2.25
C ILE A 183 13.44 -0.31 -2.86
N LEU A 184 13.31 0.30 -4.04
CA LEU A 184 12.06 0.48 -4.76
C LEU A 184 12.13 -0.28 -6.09
N PRO A 185 11.56 -1.48 -6.17
CA PRO A 185 11.56 -2.29 -7.39
C PRO A 185 10.88 -1.57 -8.56
N LEU A 186 11.38 -1.85 -9.77
CA LEU A 186 10.85 -1.31 -11.01
C LEU A 186 9.87 -2.29 -11.65
N LYS A 187 8.88 -1.77 -12.39
CA LYS A 187 7.88 -2.56 -13.14
C LYS A 187 7.17 -3.55 -12.21
N ASN A 188 7.05 -4.83 -12.58
CA ASN A 188 6.42 -5.90 -11.81
C ASN A 188 7.41 -6.69 -10.92
N LYS A 189 8.65 -6.19 -10.72
CA LYS A 189 9.63 -6.90 -9.89
C LYS A 189 9.25 -6.88 -8.42
N CYS A 190 9.58 -7.98 -7.74
CA CYS A 190 9.42 -8.13 -6.30
C CYS A 190 10.79 -8.38 -5.67
N ILE A 191 11.10 -7.65 -4.61
CA ILE A 191 12.35 -7.80 -3.87
C ILE A 191 12.01 -8.03 -2.40
N TRP A 192 12.62 -9.02 -1.77
CA TRP A 192 12.39 -9.27 -0.34
C TRP A 192 13.56 -9.98 0.34
N PHE A 193 13.36 -10.42 1.58
CA PHE A 193 14.20 -11.40 2.26
C PHE A 193 13.49 -12.75 2.26
N TYR A 194 14.25 -13.82 2.11
CA TYR A 194 13.73 -15.17 2.25
C TYR A 194 13.89 -15.66 3.69
N GLU A 195 12.79 -16.11 4.27
CA GLU A 195 12.76 -16.89 5.50
C GLU A 195 11.64 -17.91 5.39
N GLU A 196 11.98 -19.20 5.46
CA GLU A 196 11.01 -20.27 5.26
C GLU A 196 9.84 -20.17 6.25
N GLY A 197 8.62 -20.16 5.72
CA GLY A 197 7.39 -20.05 6.52
C GLY A 197 7.10 -18.66 7.11
N MET A 198 7.97 -17.67 6.89
CA MET A 198 7.78 -16.29 7.38
C MET A 198 7.77 -15.27 6.25
N PHE A 199 8.77 -15.33 5.37
CA PHE A 199 8.97 -14.38 4.29
C PHE A 199 9.04 -15.12 2.95
N SER A 200 7.87 -15.49 2.42
CA SER A 200 7.68 -15.93 1.04
C SER A 200 6.62 -15.06 0.37
N VAL A 201 6.82 -14.76 -0.92
CA VAL A 201 5.91 -13.96 -1.73
C VAL A 201 4.94 -14.90 -2.44
N ASN A 202 3.65 -14.84 -2.09
CA ASN A 202 2.63 -15.73 -2.64
C ASN A 202 1.37 -14.99 -3.15
N VAL A 203 1.44 -13.67 -3.29
CA VAL A 203 0.33 -12.82 -3.76
C VAL A 203 0.57 -12.43 -5.21
N LYS A 204 -0.48 -12.47 -6.03
CA LYS A 204 -0.42 -12.16 -7.46
C LYS A 204 -0.48 -10.67 -7.73
N GLY A 205 -1.32 -9.93 -7.02
CA GLY A 205 -1.28 -8.47 -7.01
C GLY A 205 -0.38 -7.95 -5.88
N VAL A 206 0.35 -6.88 -6.14
CA VAL A 206 1.19 -6.17 -5.16
C VAL A 206 1.08 -4.66 -5.37
N HIS A 207 1.43 -3.89 -4.34
CA HIS A 207 1.48 -2.44 -4.38
C HIS A 207 2.53 -1.92 -3.37
N GLY A 208 2.75 -0.59 -3.33
CA GLY A 208 3.67 0.09 -2.41
C GLY A 208 4.88 0.71 -3.10
N GLY A 209 5.11 0.41 -4.39
CA GLY A 209 6.19 0.95 -5.20
C GLY A 209 5.85 2.32 -5.82
N LEU A 210 6.74 2.79 -6.70
CA LEU A 210 6.60 4.08 -7.39
C LEU A 210 6.05 3.95 -8.82
N SER A 211 5.55 2.78 -9.22
CA SER A 211 5.01 2.65 -10.57
C SER A 211 3.75 3.50 -10.73
N LYS A 212 3.47 3.89 -11.97
CA LYS A 212 2.27 4.65 -12.31
C LYS A 212 1.01 3.89 -11.87
N ASP A 213 0.96 2.58 -12.13
CA ASP A 213 -0.19 1.73 -11.82
C ASP A 213 -0.45 1.60 -10.31
N GLU A 214 0.59 1.75 -9.48
CA GLU A 214 0.46 1.75 -8.00
C GLU A 214 0.10 3.14 -7.43
N MET A 215 0.52 4.22 -8.08
CA MET A 215 0.44 5.58 -7.52
C MET A 215 -0.69 6.44 -8.10
N GLU A 216 -1.12 6.17 -9.33
CA GLU A 216 -2.26 6.86 -9.93
C GLU A 216 -3.56 6.26 -9.40
N ILE A 217 -4.28 7.07 -8.63
CA ILE A 217 -5.52 6.69 -7.97
C ILE A 217 -6.70 7.46 -8.58
N PRO A 218 -7.91 6.88 -8.59
CA PRO A 218 -9.10 7.61 -8.94
C PRO A 218 -9.35 8.72 -7.91
N PHE A 219 -9.85 9.86 -8.37
CA PHE A 219 -10.43 10.89 -7.52
C PHE A 219 -11.70 11.42 -8.18
N LEU A 220 -12.81 11.29 -7.48
CA LEU A 220 -14.12 11.75 -7.93
C LEU A 220 -14.71 12.68 -6.87
N TYR A 221 -15.23 13.80 -7.35
CA TYR A 221 -15.95 14.81 -6.59
C TYR A 221 -17.33 15.00 -7.22
N ILE A 222 -18.39 14.84 -6.43
CA ILE A 222 -19.77 15.06 -6.87
C ILE A 222 -20.51 15.88 -5.82
N ASP A 223 -21.10 16.99 -6.25
CA ASP A 223 -22.11 17.72 -5.48
C ASP A 223 -23.47 17.01 -5.60
N ILE A 224 -24.12 16.80 -4.45
CA ILE A 224 -25.45 16.20 -4.32
C ILE A 224 -26.40 17.25 -3.73
#